data_AF-A0A355DUW9-F1
#
_entry.id   AF-A0A355DUW9-F1
#
_cell.length_a   1.000
_cell.length_b   1.000
_cell.length_c   1.000
_cell.angle_alpha   90.00
_cell.angle_beta   90.00
_cell.angle_gamma   90.00
#
_symmetry.space_group_name_H-M   'P 1'
#
loop_
_entity.id
_entity.type
_entity.pdbx_description
1 polymer ?
#
loop_
_entity_poly.entity_id
_entity_poly.type
_entity_poly.pdbx_seq_one_letter_code
_entity_poly.pdbx_strand_id
1 'polypeptide(L)'
;MVDKESKIDVGGSVGGNIVTGNVTGNVSSVVKGNVSSAINDLPQSTDPEKPGIKEILEQLKQAIETEPSLDEKSQAKALEQVEALAKAAQNSNSTAKNTLAENAITMLKGIFSGLQASATLVVAWNQVLPALSKLFGIG
;
A
#
# COMPACT_ATOMS: atom_id res chain seq x y z
N MET A 1 28.82 -42.69 -1.47
CA MET A 1 28.86 -41.63 -0.45
C MET A 1 28.40 -40.37 -1.15
N VAL A 2 27.36 -39.69 -0.65
CA VAL A 2 26.65 -38.63 -1.38
C VAL A 2 27.39 -37.30 -1.19
N ASP A 3 27.85 -36.69 -2.28
CA ASP A 3 28.48 -35.37 -2.28
C ASP A 3 27.40 -34.30 -2.52
N LYS A 4 27.32 -33.38 -1.56
CA LYS A 4 26.23 -32.42 -1.36
C LYS A 4 26.24 -31.30 -2.40
N GLU A 5 25.04 -31.02 -2.88
CA GLU A 5 24.65 -29.87 -3.68
C GLU A 5 25.02 -28.54 -2.98
N SER A 6 25.70 -27.65 -3.71
CA SER A 6 25.87 -26.25 -3.29
C SER A 6 24.55 -25.50 -3.51
N LYS A 7 23.79 -25.34 -2.43
CA LYS A 7 22.61 -24.48 -2.40
C LYS A 7 23.07 -23.01 -2.39
N ILE A 8 22.71 -22.28 -3.43
CA ILE A 8 22.85 -20.82 -3.50
C ILE A 8 21.77 -20.25 -2.59
N ASP A 9 22.18 -19.65 -1.47
CA ASP A 9 21.30 -18.87 -0.59
C ASP A 9 21.16 -17.47 -1.19
N VAL A 10 20.04 -17.21 -1.89
CA VAL A 10 19.67 -15.85 -2.29
C VAL A 10 18.95 -15.22 -1.10
N GLY A 11 19.75 -14.73 -0.15
CA GLY A 11 19.31 -13.89 0.96
C GLY A 11 18.78 -12.56 0.45
N GLY A 12 17.45 -12.46 0.39
CA GLY A 12 16.72 -11.25 0.06
C GLY A 12 15.24 -11.44 0.40
N SER A 13 14.91 -11.38 1.69
CA SER A 13 13.51 -11.36 2.14
C SER A 13 12.85 -10.06 1.68
N VAL A 14 12.34 -10.04 0.45
CA VAL A 14 11.32 -9.09 0.02
C VAL A 14 10.04 -9.50 0.74
N GLY A 15 9.72 -8.82 1.83
CA GLY A 15 8.45 -8.90 2.54
C GLY A 15 7.27 -8.30 1.77
N GLY A 16 7.28 -8.42 0.44
CA GLY A 16 6.12 -8.27 -0.42
C GLY A 16 5.67 -9.67 -0.79
N ASN A 17 4.37 -9.91 -0.79
CA ASN A 17 3.78 -11.11 -1.37
C ASN A 17 4.14 -11.15 -2.87
N ILE A 18 5.33 -11.65 -3.22
CA ILE A 18 5.69 -11.90 -4.61
C ILE A 18 4.79 -13.07 -5.01
N VAL A 19 3.73 -12.75 -5.75
CA VAL A 19 2.92 -13.72 -6.48
C VAL A 19 3.83 -14.31 -7.57
N THR A 20 4.72 -15.24 -7.19
CA THR A 20 5.43 -16.16 -8.10
C THR A 20 4.49 -17.31 -8.49
N GLY A 21 3.22 -16.97 -8.71
CA GLY A 21 2.23 -17.84 -9.30
C GLY A 21 2.02 -17.35 -10.72
N ASN A 22 2.00 -18.28 -11.67
CA ASN A 22 1.64 -18.02 -13.06
C ASN A 22 0.17 -17.54 -13.13
N VAL A 23 -0.09 -16.28 -12.80
CA VAL A 23 -1.43 -15.70 -12.80
C VAL A 23 -1.72 -15.23 -14.23
N THR A 24 -2.27 -16.12 -15.04
CA THR A 24 -2.99 -15.80 -16.30
C THR A 24 -4.33 -15.11 -15.99
N GLY A 25 -4.36 -14.28 -14.95
CA GLY A 25 -5.48 -13.52 -14.46
C GLY A 25 -5.02 -12.07 -14.33
N ASN A 26 -5.90 -11.13 -14.64
CA ASN A 26 -5.59 -9.70 -14.61
C ASN A 26 -4.92 -9.33 -13.26
N VAL A 27 -3.64 -8.97 -13.30
CA VAL A 27 -2.83 -8.63 -12.11
C VAL A 27 -3.52 -7.52 -11.30
N SER A 28 -4.21 -6.60 -11.98
CA SER A 28 -5.01 -5.55 -11.36
C SER A 28 -6.13 -6.11 -10.48
N SER A 29 -6.80 -7.20 -10.90
CA SER A 29 -7.88 -7.82 -10.13
C SER A 29 -7.40 -8.49 -8.85
N VAL A 30 -6.23 -9.17 -8.90
CA VAL A 30 -5.64 -9.81 -7.71
C VAL A 30 -5.18 -8.77 -6.69
N VAL A 31 -4.51 -7.71 -7.17
CA VAL A 31 -4.07 -6.59 -6.31
C VAL A 31 -5.27 -5.94 -5.63
N LYS A 32 -6.33 -5.60 -6.38
CA LYS A 32 -7.55 -5.00 -5.81
C LYS A 32 -8.21 -5.87 -4.74
N GLY A 33 -8.22 -7.19 -4.94
CA GLY A 33 -8.72 -8.15 -3.96
C GLY A 33 -7.91 -8.13 -2.66
N ASN A 34 -6.58 -8.21 -2.74
CA ASN A 34 -5.70 -8.22 -1.57
C ASN A 34 -5.79 -6.92 -0.77
N VAL A 35 -5.82 -5.78 -1.46
CA VAL A 35 -5.94 -4.45 -0.85
C VAL A 35 -7.25 -4.34 -0.08
N SER A 36 -8.36 -4.78 -0.69
CA SER A 36 -9.68 -4.74 -0.04
C SER A 36 -9.72 -5.59 1.22
N SER A 37 -9.13 -6.80 1.19
CA SER A 37 -9.03 -7.66 2.36
C SER A 37 -8.20 -7.01 3.48
N ALA A 38 -7.00 -6.51 3.16
CA ALA A 38 -6.12 -5.89 4.16
C ALA A 38 -6.73 -4.65 4.83
N ILE A 39 -7.50 -3.86 4.07
CA ILE A 39 -8.24 -2.70 4.60
C ILE A 39 -9.40 -3.15 5.49
N ASN A 40 -10.13 -4.20 5.09
CA ASN A 40 -11.27 -4.70 5.85
C ASN A 40 -10.89 -5.27 7.23
N ASP A 41 -9.66 -5.76 7.37
CA ASP A 41 -9.10 -6.24 8.64
C ASP A 41 -8.77 -5.11 9.63
N LEU A 42 -8.80 -3.84 9.18
CA LEU A 42 -8.56 -2.69 10.05
C LEU A 42 -9.81 -2.36 10.89
N PRO A 43 -9.62 -1.87 12.12
CA PRO A 43 -10.73 -1.39 12.93
C PRO A 43 -11.37 -0.18 12.27
N GLN A 44 -12.70 -0.18 12.23
CA GLN A 44 -13.49 0.99 11.83
C GLN A 44 -13.38 2.08 12.89
N SER A 45 -13.46 3.35 12.47
CA SER A 45 -13.51 4.46 13.42
C SER A 45 -14.75 4.36 14.32
N THR A 46 -14.57 4.62 15.61
CA THR A 46 -15.66 4.75 16.57
C THR A 46 -16.26 6.17 16.59
N ASP A 47 -15.59 7.13 15.95
CA ASP A 47 -16.02 8.53 15.84
C ASP A 47 -16.39 8.81 14.36
N PRO A 48 -17.69 9.02 14.05
CA PRO A 48 -18.14 9.27 12.69
C PRO A 48 -17.63 10.60 12.10
N GLU A 49 -17.18 11.53 12.93
CA GLU A 49 -16.63 12.83 12.49
C GLU A 49 -15.10 12.78 12.29
N LYS A 50 -14.44 11.70 12.73
CA LYS A 50 -13.00 11.49 12.56
C LYS A 50 -12.74 10.19 11.83
N PRO A 51 -12.44 10.23 10.51
CA PRO A 51 -12.11 9.01 9.78
C PRO A 51 -10.89 8.33 10.41
N GLY A 52 -11.01 7.03 10.65
CA GLY A 52 -9.93 6.18 11.13
C GLY A 52 -9.04 5.74 9.98
N ILE A 53 -8.07 4.89 10.29
CA ILE A 53 -7.14 4.40 9.26
C ILE A 53 -7.84 3.61 8.16
N LYS A 54 -8.89 2.85 8.50
CA LYS A 54 -9.68 2.11 7.52
C LYS A 54 -10.30 3.06 6.51
N GLU A 55 -11.05 4.05 6.97
CA GLU A 55 -11.77 5.00 6.12
C GLU A 55 -10.81 5.85 5.29
N ILE A 56 -9.65 6.22 5.85
CA ILE A 56 -8.59 6.94 5.13
C ILE A 56 -8.05 6.09 3.98
N LEU A 57 -7.75 4.81 4.22
CA LEU A 57 -7.20 3.93 3.17
C LEU A 57 -8.25 3.53 2.13
N GLU A 58 -9.52 3.43 2.51
CA GLU A 58 -10.64 3.24 1.55
C GLU A 58 -10.77 4.44 0.61
N GLN A 59 -10.72 5.67 1.15
CA GLN A 59 -10.76 6.89 0.34
C GLN A 59 -9.58 6.95 -0.63
N LEU A 60 -8.36 6.64 -0.14
CA LEU A 60 -7.17 6.63 -0.98
C LEU A 60 -7.25 5.56 -2.08
N LYS A 61 -7.67 4.33 -1.74
CA LYS A 61 -7.92 3.25 -2.71
C LYS A 61 -8.89 3.71 -3.80
N GLN A 62 -10.04 4.28 -3.43
CA GLN A 62 -11.04 4.74 -4.38
C GLN A 62 -10.50 5.85 -5.28
N ALA A 63 -9.76 6.82 -4.72
CA ALA A 63 -9.14 7.88 -5.50
C ALA A 63 -8.14 7.32 -6.52
N ILE A 64 -7.33 6.32 -6.14
CA ILE A 64 -6.40 5.64 -7.05
C ILE A 64 -7.16 4.87 -8.13
N GLU A 65 -8.24 4.18 -7.78
CA GLU A 65 -9.03 3.37 -8.72
C GLU A 65 -9.77 4.18 -9.76
N THR A 66 -10.08 5.43 -9.43
CA THR A 66 -10.88 6.34 -10.27
C THR A 66 -10.04 7.40 -10.98
N GLU A 67 -8.74 7.48 -10.72
CA GLU A 67 -7.85 8.48 -11.34
C GLU A 67 -7.54 8.11 -12.80
N PRO A 68 -8.07 8.85 -13.79
CA PRO A 68 -7.89 8.52 -15.20
C PRO A 68 -6.46 8.77 -15.70
N SER A 69 -5.68 9.57 -14.97
CA SER A 69 -4.31 9.95 -15.33
C SER A 69 -3.27 8.91 -14.90
N LEU A 70 -3.68 7.86 -14.17
CA LEU A 70 -2.83 6.72 -13.83
C LEU A 70 -2.96 5.64 -14.89
N ASP A 71 -1.83 5.22 -15.46
CA ASP A 71 -1.78 3.99 -16.24
C ASP A 71 -1.97 2.75 -15.33
N GLU A 72 -2.37 1.62 -15.92
CA GLU A 72 -2.69 0.38 -15.18
C GLU A 72 -1.54 -0.08 -14.25
N LYS A 73 -0.29 0.09 -14.68
CA LYS A 73 0.88 -0.31 -13.89
C LYS A 73 1.10 0.64 -12.70
N SER A 74 0.96 1.95 -12.92
CA SER A 74 1.05 2.93 -11.84
C SER A 74 -0.10 2.80 -10.84
N GLN A 75 -1.32 2.53 -11.32
CA GLN A 75 -2.48 2.22 -10.49
C GLN A 75 -2.24 0.97 -9.63
N ALA A 76 -1.80 -0.14 -10.24
CA ALA A 76 -1.52 -1.38 -9.51
C ALA A 76 -0.45 -1.15 -8.42
N LYS A 77 0.64 -0.48 -8.77
CA LYS A 77 1.71 -0.15 -7.80
C LYS A 77 1.22 0.73 -6.65
N ALA A 78 0.39 1.73 -6.94
CA ALA A 78 -0.19 2.59 -5.92
C ALA A 78 -1.07 1.79 -4.97
N LEU A 79 -1.89 0.88 -5.51
CA LEU A 79 -2.72 -0.02 -4.70
C LEU A 79 -1.87 -0.96 -3.83
N GLU A 80 -0.77 -1.52 -4.33
CA GLU A 80 0.17 -2.31 -3.52
C GLU A 80 0.71 -1.51 -2.32
N GLN A 81 0.94 -0.20 -2.48
CA GLN A 81 1.36 0.65 -1.37
C GLN A 81 0.23 0.93 -0.37
N VAL A 82 -1.02 1.03 -0.83
CA VAL A 82 -2.19 1.11 0.08
C VAL A 82 -2.30 -0.18 0.91
N GLU A 83 -2.08 -1.34 0.31
CA GLU A 83 -2.02 -2.61 1.05
C GLU A 83 -0.88 -2.61 2.08
N ALA A 84 0.30 -2.09 1.71
CA ALA A 84 1.43 -1.97 2.63
C ALA A 84 1.12 -1.05 3.82
N LEU A 85 0.40 0.06 3.61
CA LEU A 85 -0.08 0.93 4.68
C LEU A 85 -1.08 0.21 5.61
N ALA A 86 -2.00 -0.57 5.04
CA ALA A 86 -2.94 -1.38 5.83
C ALA A 86 -2.19 -2.40 6.69
N LYS A 87 -1.22 -3.12 6.12
CA LYS A 87 -0.37 -4.07 6.86
C LYS A 87 0.48 -3.38 7.93
N ALA A 88 1.00 -2.19 7.64
CA ALA A 88 1.73 -1.40 8.63
C ALA A 88 0.83 -1.03 9.82
N ALA A 89 -0.43 -0.66 9.55
CA ALA A 89 -1.39 -0.32 10.61
C ALA A 89 -1.75 -1.50 11.51
N GLN A 90 -1.67 -2.73 10.99
CA GLN A 90 -1.88 -3.98 11.75
C GLN A 90 -0.63 -4.45 12.51
N ASN A 91 0.55 -3.88 12.22
CA ASN A 91 1.81 -4.35 12.79
C ASN A 91 2.06 -3.79 14.20
N SER A 92 2.29 -4.68 15.17
CA SER A 92 2.55 -4.33 16.57
C SER A 92 4.00 -3.88 16.82
N ASN A 93 4.94 -4.20 15.92
CA ASN A 93 6.31 -3.74 16.01
C ASN A 93 6.43 -2.32 15.43
N SER A 94 6.64 -1.33 16.29
CA SER A 94 6.69 0.08 15.89
C SER A 94 7.75 0.40 14.85
N THR A 95 8.95 -0.21 14.91
CA THR A 95 10.01 0.05 13.94
C THR A 95 9.64 -0.49 12.56
N ALA A 96 9.20 -1.75 12.49
CA ALA A 96 8.78 -2.36 11.24
C ALA A 96 7.55 -1.67 10.63
N LYS A 97 6.59 -1.28 11.48
CA LYS A 97 5.42 -0.48 11.12
C LYS A 97 5.83 0.83 10.45
N ASN A 98 6.71 1.60 11.10
CA ASN A 98 7.09 2.93 10.62
C ASN A 98 7.87 2.84 9.31
N THR A 99 8.84 1.92 9.21
CA THR A 99 9.61 1.70 7.97
C THR A 99 8.71 1.26 6.81
N LEU A 100 7.78 0.34 7.05
CA LEU A 100 6.85 -0.09 6.00
C LEU A 100 5.95 1.06 5.54
N ALA A 101 5.41 1.84 6.47
CA ALA A 101 4.59 3.00 6.15
C ALA A 101 5.37 4.09 5.43
N GLU A 102 6.59 4.42 5.87
CA GLU A 102 7.46 5.41 5.25
C GLU A 102 7.79 5.04 3.80
N ASN A 103 8.15 3.78 3.56
CA ASN A 103 8.42 3.27 2.22
C ASN A 103 7.18 3.40 1.32
N ALA A 104 6.01 2.98 1.83
CA ALA A 104 4.76 3.07 1.09
C ALA A 104 4.37 4.52 0.75
N ILE A 105 4.47 5.44 1.72
CA ILE A 105 4.23 6.87 1.52
C ILE A 105 5.21 7.45 0.50
N THR A 106 6.49 7.09 0.56
CA THR A 106 7.51 7.57 -0.38
C THR A 106 7.21 7.13 -1.80
N MET A 107 6.83 5.86 -1.98
CA MET A 107 6.43 5.35 -3.30
C MET A 107 5.15 6.02 -3.82
N LEU A 108 4.13 6.21 -2.98
CA LEU A 108 2.90 6.93 -3.35
C LEU A 108 3.19 8.37 -3.77
N LYS A 109 4.04 9.10 -3.03
CA LYS A 109 4.51 10.44 -3.42
C LYS A 109 5.17 10.42 -4.80
N GLY A 110 6.03 9.44 -5.05
CA GLY A 110 6.68 9.27 -6.35
C GLY A 110 5.67 9.04 -7.48
N ILE A 111 4.71 8.14 -7.29
CA ILE A 111 3.67 7.83 -8.29
C ILE A 111 2.81 9.07 -8.57
N PHE A 112 2.41 9.80 -7.51
CA PHE A 112 1.52 10.95 -7.65
C PHE A 112 2.24 12.23 -8.10
N SER A 113 3.58 12.28 -8.03
CA SER A 113 4.37 13.45 -8.43
C SER A 113 4.26 13.79 -9.93
N GLY A 114 3.93 12.80 -10.77
CA GLY A 114 3.70 13.00 -12.19
C GLY A 114 2.30 13.49 -12.56
N LEU A 115 1.40 13.62 -11.58
CA LEU A 115 0.01 14.03 -11.78
C LEU A 115 -0.16 15.54 -11.67
N GLN A 116 -1.20 16.07 -12.30
CA GLN A 116 -1.58 17.47 -12.14
C GLN A 116 -1.98 17.75 -10.69
N ALA A 117 -1.53 18.87 -10.13
CA ALA A 117 -1.81 19.22 -8.73
C ALA A 117 -3.31 19.30 -8.39
N SER A 118 -4.16 19.60 -9.38
CA SER A 118 -5.61 19.64 -9.24
C SER A 118 -6.31 18.30 -9.50
N ALA A 119 -5.57 17.23 -9.80
CA ALA A 119 -6.14 15.90 -9.94
C ALA A 119 -6.78 15.48 -8.61
N THR A 120 -7.96 14.86 -8.67
CA THR A 120 -8.72 14.44 -7.49
C THR A 120 -7.88 13.56 -6.57
N LEU A 121 -7.05 12.67 -7.15
CA LEU A 121 -6.13 11.83 -6.39
C LEU A 121 -5.06 12.64 -5.63
N VAL A 122 -4.48 13.67 -6.25
CA VAL A 122 -3.47 14.52 -5.59
C VAL A 122 -4.10 15.32 -4.45
N VAL A 123 -5.30 15.85 -4.66
CA VAL A 123 -6.07 16.55 -3.61
C VAL A 123 -6.37 15.62 -2.44
N ALA A 124 -6.91 14.43 -2.71
CA ALA A 124 -7.19 13.42 -1.70
C ALA A 124 -5.92 13.00 -0.95
N TRP A 125 -4.83 12.74 -1.67
CA TRP A 125 -3.52 12.40 -1.10
C TRP A 125 -3.02 13.47 -0.12
N ASN A 126 -3.08 14.74 -0.51
CA ASN A 126 -2.63 15.86 0.34
C ASN A 126 -3.49 16.04 1.59
N GLN A 127 -4.78 15.66 1.54
CA GLN A 127 -5.68 15.68 2.70
C GLN A 127 -5.39 14.54 3.69
N VAL A 128 -5.07 13.34 3.18
CA VAL A 128 -4.86 12.16 4.03
C VAL A 128 -3.43 12.01 4.54
N LEU A 129 -2.43 12.55 3.82
CA LEU A 129 -1.02 12.42 4.17
C LEU A 129 -0.71 12.89 5.60
N PRO A 130 -1.19 14.04 6.11
CA PRO A 130 -0.93 14.44 7.49
C PRO A 130 -1.48 13.44 8.52
N ALA A 131 -2.64 12.83 8.24
CA ALA A 131 -3.24 11.83 9.12
C ALA A 131 -2.42 10.53 9.14
N LEU A 132 -1.97 10.07 7.97
CA LEU A 132 -1.08 8.92 7.84
C LEU A 132 0.25 9.16 8.54
N SER A 133 0.89 10.31 8.28
CA SER A 133 2.12 10.73 8.94
C SER A 133 2.02 10.70 10.46
N LYS A 134 0.95 11.27 11.01
CA LYS A 134 0.68 11.27 12.45
C LYS A 134 0.47 9.85 12.99
N LEU A 135 -0.29 9.01 12.29
CA LEU A 135 -0.60 7.64 12.73
C LEU A 135 0.65 6.75 12.82
N PHE A 136 1.56 6.93 11.86
CA PHE A 136 2.79 6.15 11.76
C PHE A 136 3.98 6.85 12.43
N GLY A 137 3.81 8.03 13.01
CA GLY A 137 4.89 8.78 13.65
C GLY A 137 6.03 9.11 12.67
N ILE A 138 5.67 9.38 11.41
CA ILE A 138 6.60 9.68 10.31
C ILE A 138 6.33 11.11 9.83
N GLY A 139 7.31 11.98 9.97
CA GLY A 139 7.19 13.41 9.67
C GLY A 139 8.49 14.14 9.91
#